data_AF-A0A7C2ETX5-F1
#
_entry.id   AF-A0A7C2ETX5-F1
#
_cell.length_a   1.000
_cell.length_b   1.000
_cell.length_c   1.000
_cell.angle_alpha   90.00
_cell.angle_beta   90.00
_cell.angle_gamma   90.00
#
_symmetry.space_group_name_H-M   'P 1'
#
loop_
_entity.id
_entity.type
_entity.pdbx_description
1 polymer ?
#
loop_
_entity_poly.entity_id
_entity_poly.type
_entity_poly.pdbx_seq_one_letter_code
_entity_poly.pdbx_strand_id
1 'polypeptide(L)'
;MKFRRTCTVCNATFFSPDRKAAYCLKCLKKRVVKHVPSEARPQVQPARVGPRPIPRPAPVEIAKKPARVMRTAKASVLTPELRTRILEVYEKEYSGQSLPTRDVHSQIANKLWLKRQLVAEVLREQSQVKAAVTPEQKTRAVEMYRRFVESGHRPEGGRRRAISAALGIPYKQVVKFIREWSLAEYEKSPTPTPTRQQLFEIEKRYWDELNMGRYRLTELPVRLAEMLGYVTQWQVLRWLDVLHDDERAFANVPDPPPDIQQQIIDAYTDYLGSPSPPEQGLHYSIAGRIGKVSPRQVHKVLQSYRHRKRSEYPLV
;
A
#
# COMPACT_ATOMS: atom_id res chain seq x y z
N MET A 1 -23.52 -7.15 2.69
CA MET A 1 -22.66 -6.44 3.66
C MET A 1 -21.24 -6.34 3.11
N LYS A 2 -20.55 -5.20 3.26
CA LYS A 2 -19.15 -5.00 2.83
C LYS A 2 -18.25 -4.88 4.06
N PHE A 3 -17.18 -5.67 4.13
CA PHE A 3 -16.25 -5.68 5.26
C PHE A 3 -15.08 -4.75 4.98
N ARG A 4 -14.72 -3.92 5.96
CA ARG A 4 -13.51 -3.10 5.92
C ARG A 4 -12.30 -4.02 6.16
N ARG A 5 -11.39 -4.09 5.21
CA ARG A 5 -10.19 -4.95 5.25
C ARG A 5 -8.96 -4.11 4.95
N THR A 6 -7.81 -4.52 5.46
CA THR A 6 -6.51 -3.91 5.15
C THR A 6 -5.77 -4.81 4.17
N CYS A 7 -5.32 -4.24 3.06
CA CYS A 7 -4.57 -5.01 2.08
C CYS A 7 -3.21 -5.44 2.63
N THR A 8 -2.90 -6.72 2.60
CA THR A 8 -1.62 -7.29 3.08
C THR A 8 -0.39 -6.81 2.31
N VAL A 9 -0.56 -6.17 1.15
CA VAL A 9 0.55 -5.74 0.27
C VAL A 9 0.82 -4.25 0.36
N CYS A 10 -0.23 -3.43 0.40
CA CYS A 10 -0.07 -1.97 0.41
C CYS A 10 -0.65 -1.31 1.66
N ASN A 11 -1.21 -2.06 2.60
CA ASN A 11 -1.95 -1.59 3.78
C ASN A 11 -3.10 -0.62 3.49
N ALA A 12 -3.46 -0.42 2.21
CA ALA A 12 -4.63 0.36 1.88
C ALA A 12 -5.87 -0.33 2.43
N THR A 13 -6.67 0.44 3.15
CA THR A 13 -7.96 -0.02 3.64
C THR A 13 -8.95 -0.05 2.48
N PHE A 14 -9.59 -1.18 2.26
CA PHE A 14 -10.52 -1.40 1.17
C PHE A 14 -11.76 -2.15 1.65
N PHE A 15 -12.85 -2.03 0.90
CA PHE A 15 -14.10 -2.72 1.20
C PHE A 15 -14.24 -3.94 0.29
N SER A 16 -14.53 -5.09 0.89
CA SER A 16 -14.73 -6.35 0.17
C SER A 16 -16.03 -7.03 0.63
N PRO A 17 -16.82 -7.64 -0.27
CA PRO A 17 -17.93 -8.51 0.13
C PRO A 17 -17.45 -9.80 0.80
N ASP A 18 -16.21 -10.23 0.51
CA ASP A 18 -15.59 -11.41 1.10
C ASP A 18 -14.81 -11.06 2.38
N ARG A 19 -15.18 -11.72 3.49
CA ARG A 19 -14.51 -11.64 4.80
C ARG A 19 -13.09 -12.18 4.77
N LYS A 20 -12.68 -12.98 3.79
CA LYS A 20 -11.32 -13.53 3.68
C LYS A 20 -10.41 -12.76 2.74
N ALA A 21 -10.92 -11.71 2.08
CA ALA A 21 -10.12 -10.91 1.15
C ALA A 21 -8.90 -10.28 1.83
N ALA A 22 -7.71 -10.60 1.32
CA ALA A 22 -6.41 -10.13 1.81
C ALA A 22 -5.80 -9.00 0.95
N TYR A 23 -6.30 -8.79 -0.27
CA TYR A 23 -5.70 -7.87 -1.24
C TYR A 23 -6.72 -6.83 -1.73
N CYS A 24 -6.34 -5.56 -1.78
CA CYS A 24 -7.17 -4.54 -2.43
C CYS A 24 -7.18 -4.72 -3.95
N LEU A 25 -8.19 -4.18 -4.63
CA LEU A 25 -8.33 -4.28 -6.09
C LEU A 25 -7.09 -3.82 -6.86
N LYS A 26 -6.35 -2.82 -6.37
CA LYS A 26 -5.09 -2.34 -6.99
C LYS A 26 -3.98 -3.40 -6.90
N CYS A 27 -3.86 -4.08 -5.75
CA CYS A 27 -2.86 -5.13 -5.55
C CYS A 27 -3.26 -6.45 -6.20
N LEU A 28 -4.56 -6.74 -6.27
CA LEU A 28 -5.10 -7.89 -6.97
C LEU A 28 -4.82 -7.77 -8.48
N LYS A 29 -5.18 -6.64 -9.12
CA LYS A 29 -4.90 -6.40 -10.55
C LYS A 29 -3.40 -6.50 -10.89
N LYS A 30 -2.52 -6.01 -10.01
CA LYS A 30 -1.05 -6.15 -10.19
C LYS A 30 -0.54 -7.59 -10.06
N ARG A 31 -1.28 -8.49 -9.41
CA ARG A 31 -0.92 -9.90 -9.23
C ARG A 31 -1.59 -10.83 -10.23
N VAL A 32 -2.80 -10.52 -10.69
CA VAL A 32 -3.54 -11.32 -11.68
C VAL A 32 -2.81 -11.40 -13.04
N VAL A 33 -1.94 -10.43 -13.34
CA VAL A 33 -1.05 -10.48 -14.52
C VAL A 33 0.02 -11.60 -14.41
N LYS A 34 0.17 -12.26 -13.25
CA LYS A 34 1.23 -13.27 -13.05
C LYS A 34 0.81 -14.70 -12.78
N HIS A 35 -0.45 -15.05 -12.55
CA HIS A 35 -0.94 -16.45 -12.58
C HIS A 35 -2.42 -16.48 -12.21
N VAL A 36 -3.30 -16.95 -13.11
CA VAL A 36 -4.26 -18.06 -12.87
C VAL A 36 -4.63 -18.67 -14.24
N PRO A 37 -4.51 -20.00 -14.45
CA PRO A 37 -5.23 -20.69 -15.51
C PRO A 37 -6.71 -20.76 -15.11
N SER A 38 -7.59 -20.09 -15.85
CA SER A 38 -9.02 -20.09 -15.58
C SER A 38 -9.59 -21.48 -15.86
N GLU A 39 -10.05 -22.17 -14.82
CA GLU A 39 -10.99 -23.28 -14.97
C GLU A 39 -12.27 -22.73 -15.61
N ALA A 40 -12.53 -23.17 -16.85
CA ALA A 40 -13.73 -22.85 -17.59
C ALA A 40 -14.92 -23.63 -17.02
N ARG A 41 -15.93 -22.92 -16.52
CA ARG A 41 -17.28 -23.50 -16.36
C ARG A 41 -17.90 -23.65 -17.77
N PRO A 42 -18.52 -24.79 -18.10
CA PRO A 42 -19.14 -24.98 -19.39
C PRO A 42 -20.42 -24.15 -19.46
N GLN A 43 -20.46 -23.18 -20.39
CA GLN A 43 -21.71 -22.55 -20.82
C GLN A 43 -22.36 -23.44 -21.87
N VAL A 44 -23.58 -23.88 -21.59
CA VAL A 44 -24.48 -24.54 -22.53
C VAL A 44 -24.89 -23.53 -23.60
N GLN A 45 -24.52 -23.78 -24.85
CA GLN A 45 -24.99 -23.01 -26.01
C GLN A 45 -26.25 -23.69 -26.57
N PRO A 46 -27.32 -22.93 -26.89
CA PRO A 46 -28.46 -23.47 -27.62
C PRO A 46 -28.11 -23.68 -29.10
N ALA A 47 -28.60 -24.78 -29.66
CA ALA A 47 -28.41 -25.20 -31.04
C ALA A 47 -28.86 -24.10 -32.04
N ARG A 48 -27.97 -23.71 -32.94
CA ARG A 48 -28.31 -22.91 -34.12
C ARG A 48 -27.96 -23.69 -35.38
N VAL A 49 -28.98 -23.77 -36.23
CA VAL A 49 -29.05 -24.39 -37.55
C VAL A 49 -27.97 -23.83 -38.48
N GLY A 50 -27.22 -24.71 -39.13
CA GLY A 50 -26.07 -24.34 -39.96
C GLY A 50 -26.44 -23.82 -41.35
N PRO A 51 -25.65 -22.89 -41.92
CA PRO A 51 -25.63 -22.63 -43.36
C PRO A 51 -24.51 -23.40 -44.09
N ARG A 52 -24.73 -23.59 -45.39
CA ARG A 52 -24.01 -24.39 -46.41
C ARG A 52 -22.47 -24.29 -46.44
N PRO A 53 -21.78 -25.31 -46.97
CA PRO A 53 -20.32 -25.35 -47.03
C PRO A 53 -19.74 -24.54 -48.20
N ILE A 54 -18.69 -23.77 -47.91
CA ILE A 54 -17.82 -23.12 -48.89
C ILE A 54 -16.59 -24.04 -49.11
N PRO A 55 -16.09 -24.24 -50.35
CA PRO A 55 -15.00 -25.17 -50.62
C PRO A 55 -13.67 -24.66 -50.04
N ARG A 56 -12.94 -25.52 -49.33
CA ARG A 56 -11.56 -25.25 -48.89
C ARG A 56 -10.58 -25.47 -50.05
N PRO A 57 -9.58 -24.59 -50.24
CA PRO A 57 -8.44 -24.89 -51.12
C PRO A 57 -7.48 -25.89 -50.45
N ALA A 58 -6.70 -26.56 -51.30
CA ALA A 58 -5.82 -27.69 -51.02
C ALA A 58 -4.76 -27.44 -49.91
N PRO A 59 -4.23 -28.51 -49.27
CA PRO A 59 -3.31 -28.37 -48.15
C PRO A 59 -1.91 -27.98 -48.63
N VAL A 60 -1.39 -26.88 -48.10
CA VAL A 60 0.03 -26.52 -48.23
C VAL A 60 0.83 -27.43 -47.31
N GLU A 61 1.82 -28.13 -47.87
CA GLU A 61 2.76 -28.99 -47.15
C GLU A 61 3.51 -28.19 -46.07
N ILE A 62 3.28 -28.55 -44.81
CA ILE A 62 4.00 -27.98 -43.66
C ILE A 62 5.34 -28.71 -43.55
N ALA A 63 6.42 -28.01 -43.85
CA ALA A 63 7.79 -28.49 -43.65
C ALA A 63 8.00 -28.99 -42.21
N LYS A 64 8.55 -30.21 -42.09
CA LYS A 64 8.86 -30.87 -40.81
C LYS A 64 9.79 -29.98 -39.97
N LYS A 65 9.34 -29.62 -38.76
CA LYS A 65 10.18 -28.93 -37.77
C LYS A 65 11.33 -29.85 -37.33
N PRO A 66 12.57 -29.35 -37.23
CA PRO A 66 13.70 -30.14 -36.78
C PRO A 66 13.52 -30.59 -35.32
N ALA A 67 13.94 -31.83 -35.05
CA ALA A 67 13.81 -32.49 -33.77
C ALA A 67 14.51 -31.71 -32.64
N ARG A 68 13.80 -31.57 -31.52
CA ARG A 68 14.26 -30.85 -30.33
C ARG A 68 15.37 -31.67 -29.66
N VAL A 69 16.61 -31.20 -29.75
CA VAL A 69 17.77 -31.82 -29.08
C VAL A 69 17.50 -31.93 -27.57
N MET A 70 17.55 -33.16 -27.06
CA MET A 70 17.35 -33.50 -25.65
C MET A 70 18.51 -32.91 -24.83
N ARG A 71 18.27 -31.81 -24.11
CA ARG A 71 19.29 -31.17 -23.27
C ARG A 71 19.62 -32.06 -22.07
N THR A 72 20.88 -32.41 -21.93
CA THR A 72 21.46 -33.17 -20.80
C THR A 72 21.24 -32.45 -19.46
N ALA A 73 21.18 -33.24 -18.39
CA ALA A 73 20.76 -32.82 -17.06
C ALA A 73 21.67 -31.74 -16.47
N LYS A 74 21.12 -30.54 -16.29
CA LYS A 74 21.73 -29.47 -15.49
C LYS A 74 21.93 -29.97 -14.05
N ALA A 75 23.14 -29.82 -13.51
CA ALA A 75 23.45 -30.17 -12.13
C ALA A 75 22.33 -29.65 -11.20
N SER A 76 21.75 -30.55 -10.40
CA SER A 76 20.56 -30.29 -9.59
C SER A 76 20.88 -29.97 -8.13
N VAL A 77 22.11 -30.24 -7.68
CA VAL A 77 22.52 -30.13 -6.28
C VAL A 77 23.47 -28.94 -6.12
N LEU A 78 23.19 -28.10 -5.13
CA LEU A 78 23.96 -26.91 -4.82
C LEU A 78 25.16 -27.28 -3.94
N THR A 79 26.34 -27.49 -4.53
CA THR A 79 27.59 -27.68 -3.78
C THR A 79 28.17 -26.33 -3.32
N PRO A 80 28.94 -26.29 -2.21
CA PRO A 80 29.59 -25.06 -1.74
C PRO A 80 30.57 -24.48 -2.78
N GLU A 81 31.24 -25.31 -3.58
CA GLU A 81 32.12 -24.83 -4.67
C GLU A 81 31.33 -24.13 -5.78
N LEU A 82 30.16 -24.66 -6.14
CA LEU A 82 29.27 -24.05 -7.13
C LEU A 82 28.70 -22.71 -6.62
N ARG A 83 28.45 -22.58 -5.31
CA ARG A 83 28.05 -21.29 -4.71
C ARG A 83 29.14 -20.23 -4.91
N THR A 84 30.39 -20.53 -4.55
CA THR A 84 31.51 -19.59 -4.70
C THR A 84 31.69 -19.17 -6.15
N ARG A 85 31.59 -20.13 -7.08
CA ARG A 85 31.73 -19.85 -8.52
C ARG A 85 30.59 -19.02 -9.11
N ILE A 86 29.36 -19.18 -8.63
CA ILE A 86 28.23 -18.30 -8.98
C ILE A 86 28.50 -16.87 -8.50
N LEU A 87 29.02 -16.71 -7.28
CA LEU A 87 29.32 -15.41 -6.69
C LEU A 87 30.47 -14.71 -7.39
N GLU A 88 31.55 -15.42 -7.72
CA GLU A 88 32.67 -14.87 -8.49
C GLU A 88 32.25 -14.37 -9.87
N VAL A 89 31.45 -15.14 -10.60
CA VAL A 89 30.93 -14.72 -11.91
C VAL A 89 30.02 -13.50 -11.77
N TYR A 90 29.18 -13.48 -10.74
CA TYR A 90 28.32 -12.32 -10.46
C TYR A 90 29.13 -11.06 -10.13
N GLU A 91 30.14 -11.17 -9.26
CA GLU A 91 30.96 -10.03 -8.85
C GLU A 91 31.86 -9.53 -9.98
N LYS A 92 32.41 -10.41 -10.81
CA LYS A 92 33.31 -10.04 -11.91
C LYS A 92 32.60 -9.39 -13.10
N GLU A 93 31.40 -9.87 -13.46
CA GLU A 93 30.77 -9.50 -14.73
C GLU A 93 29.49 -8.68 -14.59
N TYR A 94 28.84 -8.77 -13.43
CA TYR A 94 27.50 -8.20 -13.24
C TYR A 94 27.42 -7.22 -12.07
N SER A 95 28.46 -7.08 -11.25
CA SER A 95 28.51 -6.03 -10.24
C SER A 95 28.59 -4.66 -10.94
N GLY A 96 27.56 -3.84 -10.73
CA GLY A 96 27.48 -2.50 -11.33
C GLY A 96 26.76 -2.41 -12.69
N GLN A 97 26.37 -3.53 -13.33
CA GLN A 97 25.57 -3.47 -14.55
C GLN A 97 24.07 -3.30 -14.23
N SER A 98 23.42 -2.32 -14.87
CA SER A 98 21.97 -2.07 -14.77
C SER A 98 21.15 -3.06 -15.62
N LEU A 99 21.39 -4.36 -15.48
CA LEU A 99 20.61 -5.39 -16.17
C LEU A 99 19.45 -5.90 -15.30
N PRO A 100 18.31 -6.28 -15.91
CA PRO A 100 17.23 -6.92 -15.16
C PRO A 100 17.74 -8.20 -14.49
N THR A 101 17.45 -8.37 -13.20
CA THR A 101 17.92 -9.52 -12.40
C THR A 101 17.58 -10.88 -13.01
N ARG A 102 16.47 -10.94 -13.76
CA ARG A 102 16.04 -12.12 -14.51
C ARG A 102 17.04 -12.53 -15.60
N ASP A 103 17.64 -11.57 -16.25
CA ASP A 103 18.57 -11.78 -17.36
C ASP A 103 19.94 -12.14 -16.81
N VAL A 104 20.38 -11.48 -15.74
CA VAL A 104 21.58 -11.85 -14.97
C VAL A 104 21.50 -13.31 -14.51
N HIS A 105 20.39 -13.74 -13.90
CA HIS A 105 20.20 -15.14 -13.50
C HIS A 105 20.26 -16.12 -14.68
N SER A 106 19.78 -15.70 -15.85
CA SER A 106 19.74 -16.56 -17.04
C SER A 106 21.12 -16.67 -17.70
N GLN A 107 21.87 -15.57 -17.75
CA GLN A 107 23.22 -15.52 -18.31
C GLN A 107 24.19 -16.33 -17.44
N ILE A 108 24.16 -16.16 -16.12
CA ILE A 108 24.96 -16.97 -15.19
C ILE A 108 24.58 -18.45 -15.25
N ALA A 109 23.28 -18.77 -15.31
CA ALA A 109 22.82 -20.15 -15.42
C ALA A 109 23.21 -20.83 -16.74
N ASN A 110 23.26 -20.08 -17.85
CA ASN A 110 23.73 -20.59 -19.13
C ASN A 110 25.25 -20.79 -19.13
N LYS A 111 26.01 -19.87 -18.52
CA LYS A 111 27.46 -19.92 -18.45
C LYS A 111 27.97 -21.08 -17.59
N LEU A 112 27.35 -21.28 -16.44
CA LEU A 112 27.71 -22.35 -15.49
C LEU A 112 26.97 -23.66 -15.73
N TRP A 113 26.13 -23.74 -16.78
CA TRP A 113 25.31 -24.92 -17.10
C TRP A 113 24.39 -25.38 -15.93
N LEU A 114 23.88 -24.42 -15.16
CA LEU A 114 23.04 -24.67 -13.97
C LEU A 114 21.55 -24.42 -14.23
N LYS A 115 20.72 -24.91 -13.31
CA LYS A 115 19.32 -24.49 -13.22
C LYS A 115 19.26 -23.04 -12.73
N ARG A 116 18.44 -22.21 -13.40
CA ARG A 116 18.25 -20.80 -13.04
C ARG A 116 17.76 -20.60 -11.60
N GLN A 117 17.03 -21.58 -11.06
CA GLN A 117 16.57 -21.56 -9.67
C GLN A 117 17.73 -21.57 -8.67
N LEU A 118 18.78 -22.36 -8.92
CA LEU A 118 19.95 -22.46 -8.03
C LEU A 118 20.72 -21.13 -7.99
N VAL A 119 20.94 -20.52 -9.16
CA VAL A 119 21.55 -19.18 -9.25
C VAL A 119 20.71 -18.14 -8.51
N ALA A 120 19.38 -18.20 -8.65
CA ALA A 120 18.46 -17.29 -7.98
C ALA A 120 18.33 -17.54 -6.46
N GLU A 121 18.79 -18.68 -5.96
CA GLU A 121 18.86 -19.01 -4.54
C GLU A 121 20.14 -18.44 -3.94
N VAL A 122 21.30 -18.72 -4.55
CA VAL A 122 22.61 -18.20 -4.11
C VAL A 122 22.66 -16.67 -4.13
N LEU A 123 22.21 -16.03 -5.21
CA LEU A 123 22.22 -14.57 -5.28
C LEU A 123 21.22 -13.93 -4.32
N ARG A 124 20.16 -14.65 -3.95
CA ARG A 124 19.20 -14.20 -2.93
C ARG A 124 19.80 -14.32 -1.53
N GLU A 125 20.46 -15.42 -1.21
CA GLU A 125 21.21 -15.61 0.03
C GLU A 125 22.26 -14.51 0.19
N GLN A 126 23.09 -14.26 -0.83
CA GLN A 126 24.10 -13.19 -0.81
C GLN A 126 23.49 -11.80 -0.64
N SER A 127 22.39 -11.51 -1.34
CA SER A 127 21.67 -10.25 -1.19
C SER A 127 21.03 -10.11 0.19
N GLN A 128 20.61 -11.22 0.81
CA GLN A 128 20.07 -11.23 2.18
C GLN A 128 21.17 -11.01 3.22
N VAL A 129 22.37 -11.58 3.03
CA VAL A 129 23.53 -11.37 3.89
C VAL A 129 24.03 -9.93 3.80
N LYS A 130 24.17 -9.37 2.58
CA LYS A 130 24.51 -7.94 2.39
C LYS A 130 23.40 -7.00 2.89
N ALA A 131 22.17 -7.48 3.01
CA ALA A 131 21.02 -6.74 3.57
C ALA A 131 20.71 -7.12 5.04
N ALA A 132 21.68 -7.65 5.78
CA ALA A 132 21.53 -7.83 7.22
C ALA A 132 21.39 -6.45 7.89
N VAL A 133 20.15 -6.07 8.17
CA VAL A 133 19.83 -4.76 8.73
C VAL A 133 20.32 -4.69 10.18
N THR A 134 21.19 -3.73 10.46
CA THR A 134 21.71 -3.54 11.81
C THR A 134 20.61 -2.99 12.76
N PRO A 135 20.72 -3.19 14.08
CA PRO A 135 19.79 -2.59 15.05
C PRO A 135 19.71 -1.06 14.91
N GLU A 136 20.83 -0.39 14.63
CA GLU A 136 20.94 1.06 14.47
C GLU A 136 20.13 1.53 13.26
N GLN A 137 20.21 0.79 12.16
CA GLN A 137 19.41 1.04 10.96
C GLN A 137 17.90 0.91 11.23
N LYS A 138 17.48 -0.03 12.08
CA LYS A 138 16.07 -0.17 12.49
C LYS A 138 15.61 1.03 13.32
N THR A 139 16.40 1.42 14.32
CA THR A 139 16.10 2.59 15.17
C THR A 139 16.02 3.84 14.31
N ARG A 140 16.96 4.04 13.40
CA ARG A 140 16.96 5.19 12.49
C ARG A 140 15.76 5.21 11.55
N ALA A 141 15.35 4.06 11.02
CA ALA A 141 14.16 3.95 10.19
C ALA A 141 12.89 4.35 10.96
N VAL A 142 12.78 3.94 12.22
CA VAL A 142 11.67 4.31 13.11
C VAL A 142 11.68 5.80 13.41
N GLU A 143 12.83 6.38 13.78
CA GLU A 143 12.96 7.82 14.04
C GLU A 143 12.55 8.66 12.84
N MET A 144 13.03 8.32 11.63
CA MET A 144 12.65 9.01 10.40
C MET A 144 11.15 8.92 10.16
N TYR A 145 10.55 7.74 10.36
CA TYR A 145 9.11 7.56 10.21
C TYR A 145 8.32 8.41 11.22
N ARG A 146 8.76 8.45 12.48
CA ARG A 146 8.14 9.25 13.53
C ARG A 146 8.16 10.74 13.16
N ARG A 147 9.32 11.27 12.75
CA ARG A 147 9.49 12.66 12.30
C ARG A 147 8.60 13.01 11.10
N PHE A 148 8.44 12.10 10.14
CA PHE A 148 7.51 12.34 9.01
C PHE A 148 6.04 12.43 9.44
N VAL A 149 5.64 11.71 10.50
CA VAL A 149 4.28 11.78 11.03
C VAL A 149 4.11 13.06 11.86
N GLU A 150 5.06 13.39 12.72
CA GLU A 150 5.05 14.59 13.57
C GLU A 150 5.04 15.89 12.72
N SER A 151 5.91 15.98 11.71
CA SER A 151 5.97 17.13 10.80
C SER A 151 4.82 17.18 9.79
N GLY A 152 4.05 16.11 9.62
CA GLY A 152 3.08 15.97 8.53
C GLY A 152 3.71 15.83 7.14
N HIS A 153 5.04 15.80 7.01
CA HIS A 153 5.71 15.72 5.71
C HIS A 153 5.47 14.39 5.00
N ARG A 154 5.17 14.46 3.70
CA ARG A 154 4.82 13.32 2.84
C ARG A 154 5.68 13.33 1.58
N PRO A 155 6.80 12.57 1.57
CA PRO A 155 7.69 12.52 0.42
C PRO A 155 7.07 11.74 -0.74
N GLU A 156 7.55 12.02 -1.95
CA GLU A 156 7.08 11.35 -3.16
C GLU A 156 7.32 9.84 -3.12
N GLY A 157 6.33 9.07 -3.57
CA GLY A 157 6.34 7.60 -3.43
C GLY A 157 6.08 7.08 -2.01
N GLY A 158 5.98 7.96 -1.01
CA GLY A 158 5.58 7.67 0.36
C GLY A 158 6.73 7.49 1.35
N ARG A 159 6.46 7.81 2.63
CA ARG A 159 7.45 7.83 3.74
C ARG A 159 8.35 6.60 3.82
N ARG A 160 7.78 5.40 3.70
CA ARG A 160 8.55 4.14 3.79
C ARG A 160 9.48 3.91 2.60
N ARG A 161 9.13 4.43 1.41
CA ARG A 161 10.03 4.38 0.24
C ARG A 161 11.18 5.36 0.41
N ALA A 162 10.90 6.56 0.91
CA ALA A 162 11.95 7.53 1.23
C ALA A 162 12.95 6.98 2.27
N ILE A 163 12.47 6.33 3.34
CA ILE A 163 13.33 5.67 4.34
C ILE A 163 14.15 4.54 3.72
N SER A 164 13.53 3.71 2.89
CA SER A 164 14.21 2.62 2.18
C SER A 164 15.33 3.12 1.28
N ALA A 165 15.10 4.20 0.53
CA ALA A 165 16.11 4.83 -0.32
C ALA A 165 17.22 5.48 0.51
N ALA A 166 16.87 6.21 1.57
CA ALA A 166 17.83 6.94 2.40
C ALA A 166 18.78 6.04 3.19
N LEU A 167 18.30 4.87 3.65
CA LEU A 167 19.10 3.94 4.47
C LEU A 167 19.66 2.75 3.68
N GLY A 168 19.37 2.65 2.38
CA GLY A 168 19.77 1.49 1.57
C GLY A 168 19.11 0.17 2.00
N ILE A 169 18.05 0.21 2.82
CA ILE A 169 17.38 -0.98 3.36
C ILE A 169 16.28 -1.43 2.38
N PRO A 170 16.12 -2.75 2.12
CA PRO A 170 14.99 -3.28 1.38
C PRO A 170 13.63 -2.79 1.90
N TYR A 171 12.80 -2.25 1.00
CA TYR A 171 11.47 -1.69 1.33
C TYR A 171 10.60 -2.61 2.19
N LYS A 172 10.61 -3.92 1.93
CA LYS A 172 9.83 -4.90 2.71
C LYS A 172 10.27 -4.97 4.17
N GLN A 173 11.57 -4.85 4.43
CA GLN A 173 12.11 -4.85 5.80
C GLN A 173 11.73 -3.55 6.51
N VAL A 174 11.85 -2.39 5.85
CA VAL A 174 11.38 -1.10 6.39
C VAL A 174 9.89 -1.15 6.77
N VAL A 175 9.04 -1.72 5.91
CA VAL A 175 7.61 -1.92 6.22
C VAL A 175 7.41 -2.80 7.45
N LYS A 176 8.19 -3.88 7.58
CA LYS A 176 8.11 -4.81 8.71
C LYS A 176 8.49 -4.10 10.02
N PHE A 177 9.66 -3.45 10.09
CA PHE A 177 10.14 -2.79 11.30
C PHE A 177 9.21 -1.68 11.79
N ILE A 178 8.74 -0.83 10.87
CA ILE A 178 7.82 0.25 11.21
C ILE A 178 6.47 -0.31 11.69
N ARG A 179 6.02 -1.43 11.12
CA ARG A 179 4.78 -2.09 11.56
C ARG A 179 4.93 -2.68 12.96
N GLU A 180 6.01 -3.41 13.22
CA GLU A 180 6.29 -4.02 14.53
C GLU A 180 6.38 -2.93 15.62
N TRP A 181 7.17 -1.88 15.36
CA TRP A 181 7.26 -0.74 16.28
C TRP A 181 5.90 -0.05 16.48
N SER A 182 5.16 0.24 15.40
CA SER A 182 3.86 0.91 15.54
C SER A 182 2.83 0.06 16.28
N LEU A 183 2.90 -1.27 16.22
CA LEU A 183 2.02 -2.14 17.01
C LEU A 183 2.41 -2.10 18.48
N ALA A 184 3.71 -2.17 18.79
CA ALA A 184 4.20 -2.03 20.17
C ALA A 184 3.81 -0.68 20.80
N GLU A 185 3.83 0.42 20.03
CA GLU A 185 3.34 1.73 20.52
C GLU A 185 1.83 1.75 20.78
N TYR A 186 1.04 1.00 20.00
CA TYR A 186 -0.41 0.90 20.19
C TYR A 186 -0.74 0.03 21.41
N GLU A 187 0.04 -1.02 21.67
CA GLU A 187 -0.12 -1.92 22.83
C GLU A 187 0.11 -1.22 24.18
N LYS A 188 0.83 -0.10 24.21
CA LYS A 188 0.97 0.74 25.42
C LYS A 188 -0.31 1.48 25.81
N SER A 189 -1.28 1.58 24.90
CA SER A 189 -2.54 2.28 25.15
C SER A 189 -3.52 1.37 25.90
N PRO A 190 -4.34 1.92 26.82
CA PRO A 190 -5.51 1.20 27.35
C PRO A 190 -6.45 0.71 26.23
N THR A 191 -6.46 1.42 25.09
CA THR A 191 -7.27 1.04 23.91
C THR A 191 -6.37 0.88 22.68
N PRO A 192 -5.72 -0.30 22.51
CA PRO A 192 -4.80 -0.50 21.39
C PRO A 192 -5.48 -0.34 20.03
N THR A 193 -6.77 -0.64 19.93
CA THR A 193 -7.56 -0.38 18.71
C THR A 193 -8.71 0.57 19.03
N PRO A 194 -8.51 1.89 18.82
CA PRO A 194 -9.57 2.86 19.07
C PRO A 194 -10.83 2.53 18.25
N THR A 195 -11.97 2.52 18.92
CA THR A 195 -13.27 2.33 18.31
C THR A 195 -13.62 3.54 17.44
N ARG A 196 -14.66 3.40 16.60
CA ARG A 196 -15.15 4.53 15.80
C ARG A 196 -15.60 5.71 16.66
N GLN A 197 -16.23 5.43 17.80
CA GLN A 197 -16.65 6.43 18.77
C GLN A 197 -15.43 7.20 19.30
N GLN A 198 -14.38 6.49 19.70
CA GLN A 198 -13.15 7.11 20.20
C GLN A 198 -12.43 7.93 19.13
N LEU A 199 -12.37 7.45 17.87
CA LEU A 199 -11.79 8.23 16.77
C LEU A 199 -12.59 9.51 16.48
N PHE A 200 -13.92 9.45 16.61
CA PHE A 200 -14.80 10.61 16.50
C PHE A 200 -14.54 11.61 17.64
N GLU A 201 -14.41 11.13 18.88
CA GLU A 201 -14.08 11.97 20.04
C GLU A 201 -12.72 12.64 19.89
N ILE A 202 -11.69 11.93 19.41
CA ILE A 202 -10.38 12.53 19.10
C ILE A 202 -10.52 13.62 18.04
N GLU A 203 -11.26 13.37 16.96
CA GLU A 203 -11.49 14.35 15.89
C GLU A 203 -12.22 15.59 16.42
N LYS A 204 -13.29 15.39 17.21
CA LYS A 204 -14.08 16.47 17.82
C LYS A 204 -13.23 17.33 18.73
N ARG A 205 -12.53 16.72 19.70
CA ARG A 205 -11.65 17.42 20.63
C ARG A 205 -10.52 18.16 19.92
N TYR A 206 -9.96 17.58 18.86
CA TYR A 206 -8.95 18.25 18.05
C TYR A 206 -9.47 19.55 17.44
N TRP A 207 -10.67 19.55 16.86
CA TRP A 207 -11.26 20.76 16.29
C TRP A 207 -11.68 21.78 17.37
N ASP A 208 -12.19 21.32 18.50
CA ASP A 208 -12.51 22.18 19.64
C ASP A 208 -11.26 22.93 20.12
N GLU A 209 -10.13 22.23 20.33
CA GLU A 209 -8.88 22.87 20.74
C GLU A 209 -8.27 23.78 19.68
N LEU A 210 -8.40 23.43 18.39
CA LEU A 210 -8.01 24.31 17.30
C LEU A 210 -8.86 25.59 17.24
N ASN A 211 -10.14 25.52 17.55
CA ASN A 211 -10.98 26.72 17.58
C ASN A 211 -10.68 27.60 18.79
N MET A 212 -10.28 27.00 19.92
CA MET A 212 -9.94 27.73 21.14
C MET A 212 -8.53 28.34 21.10
N GLY A 213 -7.62 27.83 20.27
CA GLY A 213 -6.28 28.42 20.11
C GLY A 213 -5.36 28.23 21.32
N ARG A 214 -5.62 27.25 22.19
CA ARG A 214 -4.95 27.13 23.51
C ARG A 214 -3.55 26.52 23.46
N TYR A 215 -3.25 25.73 22.43
CA TYR A 215 -2.03 24.92 22.36
C TYR A 215 -1.35 25.05 21.02
N ARG A 216 -0.03 24.83 20.98
CA ARG A 216 0.70 24.72 19.70
C ARG A 216 0.25 23.47 18.94
N LEU A 217 0.29 23.51 17.60
CA LEU A 217 -0.01 22.34 16.77
C LEU A 217 0.83 21.11 17.13
N THR A 218 2.08 21.32 17.56
CA THR A 218 3.00 20.26 18.00
C THR A 218 2.64 19.67 19.36
N GLU A 219 1.95 20.43 20.21
CA GLU A 219 1.57 20.04 21.57
C GLU A 219 0.20 19.37 21.62
N LEU A 220 -0.69 19.71 20.69
CA LEU A 220 -2.06 19.17 20.61
C LEU A 220 -2.12 17.64 20.77
N PRO A 221 -1.27 16.81 20.11
CA PRO A 221 -1.38 15.36 20.24
C PRO A 221 -1.11 14.86 21.65
N VAL A 222 -0.21 15.52 22.40
CA VAL A 222 0.08 15.18 23.81
C VAL A 222 -1.11 15.59 24.67
N ARG A 223 -1.59 16.83 24.52
CA ARG A 223 -2.72 17.36 25.29
C ARG A 223 -4.00 16.56 25.08
N LEU A 224 -4.31 16.19 23.84
CA LEU A 224 -5.46 15.35 23.53
C LEU A 224 -5.35 13.95 24.15
N ALA A 225 -4.16 13.36 24.17
CA ALA A 225 -3.95 12.08 24.82
C ALA A 225 -4.14 12.17 26.34
N GLU A 226 -3.60 13.22 26.98
CA GLU A 226 -3.78 13.50 28.41
C GLU A 226 -5.25 13.70 28.77
N MET A 227 -5.99 14.49 27.99
CA MET A 227 -7.41 14.78 28.25
C MET A 227 -8.33 13.57 28.06
N LEU A 228 -8.04 12.71 27.08
CA LEU A 228 -8.85 11.53 26.80
C LEU A 228 -8.50 10.35 27.72
N GLY A 229 -7.25 10.23 28.15
CA GLY A 229 -6.79 9.20 29.09
C GLY A 229 -6.79 7.76 28.58
N TYR A 230 -7.51 7.46 27.49
CA TYR A 230 -7.62 6.11 26.92
C TYR A 230 -6.79 5.90 25.64
N VAL A 231 -6.15 6.94 25.10
CA VAL A 231 -5.29 6.88 23.91
C VAL A 231 -3.91 7.46 24.17
N THR A 232 -2.90 7.00 23.42
CA THR A 232 -1.54 7.56 23.47
C THR A 232 -1.36 8.70 22.48
N GLN A 233 -0.34 9.56 22.71
CA GLN A 233 0.07 10.61 21.78
C GLN A 233 0.28 10.06 20.36
N TRP A 234 0.87 8.86 20.24
CA TRP A 234 1.12 8.23 18.95
C TRP A 234 -0.18 7.87 18.22
N GLN A 235 -1.19 7.36 18.93
CA GLN A 235 -2.50 7.07 18.33
C GLN A 235 -3.20 8.34 17.84
N VAL A 236 -3.13 9.42 18.62
CA VAL A 236 -3.65 10.73 18.23
C VAL A 236 -2.91 11.24 16.99
N LEU A 237 -1.57 11.27 17.00
CA LEU A 237 -0.75 11.66 15.84
C LEU A 237 -1.09 10.87 14.59
N ARG A 238 -1.24 9.55 14.70
CA ARG A 238 -1.61 8.67 13.59
C ARG A 238 -3.02 8.96 13.07
N TRP A 239 -3.95 9.31 13.93
CA TRP A 239 -5.30 9.69 13.52
C TRP A 239 -5.32 11.06 12.83
N LEU A 240 -4.64 12.06 13.40
CA LEU A 240 -4.48 13.37 12.77
C LEU A 240 -3.77 13.28 11.42
N ASP A 241 -2.77 12.40 11.29
CA ASP A 241 -2.11 12.12 10.01
C ASP A 241 -3.09 11.54 8.97
N VAL A 242 -4.07 10.73 9.39
CA VAL A 242 -5.12 10.21 8.50
C VAL A 242 -6.15 11.27 8.15
N LEU A 243 -6.51 12.15 9.09
CA LEU A 243 -7.41 13.29 8.82
C LEU A 243 -6.81 14.30 7.84
N HIS A 244 -5.47 14.43 7.87
CA HIS A 244 -4.69 15.28 6.98
C HIS A 244 -3.99 14.45 5.88
N ASP A 245 -4.74 13.55 5.23
CA ASP A 245 -4.20 12.71 4.16
C ASP A 245 -3.71 13.55 2.96
N ASP A 246 -2.94 12.90 2.08
CA ASP A 246 -2.30 13.57 0.94
C ASP A 246 -3.35 14.08 -0.08
N GLU A 247 -3.35 15.39 -0.33
CA GLU A 247 -4.23 16.03 -1.32
C GLU A 247 -4.05 15.44 -2.72
N ARG A 248 -2.84 14.96 -3.04
CA ARG A 248 -2.51 14.31 -4.33
C ARG A 248 -3.38 13.07 -4.58
N ALA A 249 -3.93 12.44 -3.54
CA ALA A 249 -4.84 11.31 -3.68
C ALA A 249 -6.16 11.66 -4.40
N PHE A 250 -6.50 12.95 -4.48
CA PHE A 250 -7.73 13.49 -5.06
C PHE A 250 -7.51 14.30 -6.34
N ALA A 251 -6.29 14.32 -6.91
CA ALA A 251 -5.98 15.08 -8.12
C ALA A 251 -6.93 14.78 -9.31
N ASN A 252 -7.39 13.54 -9.43
CA ASN A 252 -8.30 13.10 -10.50
C ASN A 252 -9.79 13.16 -10.12
N VAL A 253 -10.15 13.76 -8.99
CA VAL A 253 -11.54 13.90 -8.54
C VAL A 253 -12.02 15.30 -8.90
N PRO A 254 -13.11 15.44 -9.68
CA PRO A 254 -13.63 16.75 -10.08
C PRO A 254 -14.17 17.52 -8.88
N ASP A 255 -13.91 18.82 -8.84
CA ASP A 255 -14.43 19.69 -7.79
C ASP A 255 -15.94 19.89 -7.93
N PRO A 256 -16.71 19.73 -6.84
CA PRO A 256 -18.12 20.10 -6.86
C PRO A 256 -18.26 21.64 -6.92
N PRO A 257 -19.41 22.15 -7.37
CA PRO A 257 -19.73 23.59 -7.35
C PRO A 257 -19.57 24.24 -5.96
N PRO A 258 -19.26 25.55 -5.85
CA PRO A 258 -19.00 26.22 -4.57
C PRO A 258 -20.14 26.13 -3.54
N ASP A 259 -21.39 26.22 -3.98
CA ASP A 259 -22.59 26.05 -3.13
C ASP A 259 -22.64 24.65 -2.51
N ILE A 260 -22.27 23.64 -3.28
CA ILE A 260 -22.21 22.25 -2.82
C ILE A 260 -20.99 22.02 -1.91
N GLN A 261 -19.86 22.70 -2.17
CA GLN A 261 -18.71 22.68 -1.26
C GLN A 261 -19.09 23.22 0.12
N GLN A 262 -19.83 24.33 0.16
CA GLN A 262 -20.29 24.91 1.42
C GLN A 262 -21.26 23.97 2.15
N GLN A 263 -22.23 23.36 1.45
CA GLN A 263 -23.12 22.35 2.05
C GLN A 263 -22.36 21.16 2.65
N ILE A 264 -21.24 20.74 2.04
CA ILE A 264 -20.38 19.69 2.59
C ILE A 264 -19.71 20.15 3.90
N ILE A 265 -19.21 21.39 3.94
CA ILE A 265 -18.55 21.97 5.12
C ILE A 265 -19.56 22.14 6.26
N ASP A 266 -20.77 22.62 5.96
CA ASP A 266 -21.85 22.79 6.94
C ASP A 266 -22.26 21.43 7.52
N ALA A 267 -22.48 20.43 6.67
CA ALA A 267 -22.78 19.07 7.12
C ALA A 267 -21.65 18.43 7.94
N TYR A 268 -20.41 18.82 7.72
CA TYR A 268 -19.27 18.39 8.53
C TYR A 268 -19.23 19.09 9.89
N THR A 269 -19.58 20.37 9.94
CA THR A 269 -19.73 21.13 11.19
C THR A 269 -20.85 20.53 12.05
N ASP A 270 -22.01 20.21 11.45
CA ASP A 270 -23.10 19.48 12.10
C ASP A 270 -22.62 18.13 12.69
N TYR A 271 -21.80 17.40 11.93
CA TYR A 271 -21.21 16.14 12.37
C TYR A 271 -20.32 16.32 13.60
N LEU A 272 -19.46 17.35 13.62
CA LEU A 272 -18.61 17.63 14.79
C LEU A 272 -19.44 18.04 16.02
N GLY A 273 -20.58 18.72 15.82
CA GLY A 273 -21.54 19.05 16.87
C GLY A 273 -22.32 17.85 17.41
N SER A 274 -22.40 16.75 16.67
CA SER A 274 -23.21 15.58 17.01
C SER A 274 -22.70 14.85 18.27
N PRO A 275 -23.58 14.13 19.00
CA PRO A 275 -23.18 13.36 20.19
C PRO A 275 -22.44 12.06 19.83
N SER A 276 -22.65 11.51 18.63
CA SER A 276 -22.10 10.24 18.18
C SER A 276 -21.79 10.27 16.67
N PRO A 277 -20.87 9.42 16.18
CA PRO A 277 -20.58 9.33 14.76
C PRO A 277 -21.74 8.66 14.02
N PRO A 278 -21.95 8.97 12.73
CA PRO A 278 -23.05 8.39 11.95
C PRO A 278 -22.88 6.88 11.79
N GLU A 279 -23.96 6.12 11.61
CA GLU A 279 -23.86 4.67 11.42
C GLU A 279 -23.06 4.29 10.16
N GLN A 280 -23.33 4.97 9.05
CA GLN A 280 -22.55 4.86 7.82
C GLN A 280 -21.29 5.72 7.89
N GLY A 281 -20.27 5.43 7.08
CA GLY A 281 -19.04 6.23 7.07
C GLY A 281 -19.31 7.69 6.71
N LEU A 282 -18.65 8.64 7.39
CA LEU A 282 -18.89 10.10 7.27
C LEU A 282 -19.11 10.57 5.83
N HIS A 283 -18.20 10.22 4.92
CA HIS A 283 -18.29 10.63 3.52
C HIS A 283 -19.52 10.10 2.78
N TYR A 284 -19.99 8.90 3.13
CA TYR A 284 -21.23 8.34 2.58
C TYR A 284 -22.45 8.99 3.18
N SER A 285 -22.45 9.28 4.49
CA SER A 285 -23.54 9.97 5.16
C SER A 285 -23.76 11.38 4.60
N ILE A 286 -22.69 12.17 4.44
CA ILE A 286 -22.77 13.52 3.85
C ILE A 286 -23.18 13.44 2.38
N ALA A 287 -22.59 12.53 1.59
CA ALA A 287 -22.96 12.35 0.19
C ALA A 287 -24.44 11.95 0.03
N GLY A 288 -24.95 11.08 0.92
CA GLY A 288 -26.35 10.67 0.94
C GLY A 288 -27.31 11.81 1.31
N ARG A 289 -26.92 12.69 2.24
CA ARG A 289 -27.71 13.87 2.64
C ARG A 289 -27.82 14.90 1.51
N ILE A 290 -26.73 15.10 0.75
CA ILE A 290 -26.68 16.10 -0.33
C ILE A 290 -27.23 15.55 -1.66
N GLY A 291 -27.02 14.26 -1.93
CA GLY A 291 -27.50 13.56 -3.12
C GLY A 291 -26.80 13.92 -4.44
N LYS A 292 -26.16 15.09 -4.53
CA LYS A 292 -25.51 15.61 -5.75
C LYS A 292 -24.00 15.38 -5.84
N VAL A 293 -23.41 14.68 -4.86
CA VAL A 293 -21.95 14.46 -4.78
C VAL A 293 -21.60 13.02 -4.47
N SER A 294 -20.44 12.60 -4.98
CA SER A 294 -19.85 11.32 -4.61
C SER A 294 -19.11 11.40 -3.27
N PRO A 295 -18.98 10.29 -2.51
CA PRO A 295 -18.17 10.26 -1.28
C PRO A 295 -16.71 10.66 -1.48
N ARG A 296 -16.15 10.50 -2.69
CA ARG A 296 -14.79 10.96 -3.00
C ARG A 296 -14.71 12.48 -3.15
N GLN A 297 -15.74 13.12 -3.68
CA GLN A 297 -15.81 14.58 -3.75
C GLN A 297 -15.96 15.17 -2.35
N VAL A 298 -16.82 14.58 -1.52
CA VAL A 298 -16.92 14.94 -0.08
C VAL A 298 -15.55 14.83 0.59
N HIS A 299 -14.85 13.71 0.40
CA HIS A 299 -13.51 13.53 0.98
C HIS A 299 -12.52 14.60 0.49
N LYS A 300 -12.51 14.94 -0.80
CA LYS A 300 -11.65 15.99 -1.36
C LYS A 300 -11.92 17.35 -0.68
N VAL A 301 -13.20 17.77 -0.64
CA VAL A 301 -13.60 19.05 -0.04
C VAL A 301 -13.23 19.11 1.45
N LEU A 302 -13.53 18.06 2.21
CA LEU A 302 -13.15 18.00 3.62
C LEU A 302 -11.63 18.00 3.80
N GLN A 303 -10.88 17.33 2.93
CA GLN A 303 -9.42 17.31 3.01
C GLN A 303 -8.84 18.72 2.85
N SER A 304 -9.28 19.45 1.83
CA SER A 304 -8.86 20.83 1.58
C SER A 304 -9.31 21.78 2.70
N TYR A 305 -10.54 21.61 3.21
CA TYR A 305 -11.04 22.38 4.36
C TYR A 305 -10.16 22.19 5.59
N ARG A 306 -9.80 20.95 5.92
CA ARG A 306 -8.96 20.62 7.09
C ARG A 306 -7.54 21.16 6.94
N HIS A 307 -6.92 21.01 5.76
CA HIS A 307 -5.60 21.58 5.50
C HIS A 307 -5.59 23.10 5.60
N ARG A 308 -6.60 23.78 5.02
CA ARG A 308 -6.79 25.22 5.13
C ARG A 308 -6.89 25.66 6.60
N LYS A 309 -7.77 25.02 7.39
CA LYS A 309 -7.91 25.34 8.83
C LYS A 309 -6.62 25.13 9.60
N ARG A 310 -5.85 24.09 9.28
CA ARG A 310 -4.56 23.84 9.91
C ARG A 310 -3.48 24.84 9.51
N SER A 311 -3.49 25.33 8.26
CA SER A 311 -2.54 26.36 7.79
C SER A 311 -2.86 27.76 8.31
N GLU A 312 -4.14 28.05 8.55
CA GLU A 312 -4.60 29.31 9.14
C GLU A 312 -4.36 29.38 10.66
N TYR A 313 -4.02 28.25 11.30
CA TYR A 313 -3.82 28.21 12.74
C TYR A 313 -2.52 28.93 13.13
N PRO A 314 -2.58 29.93 14.03
CA PRO A 314 -1.43 30.75 14.36
C PRO A 314 -0.33 29.94 15.05
N LEU A 315 0.91 30.17 14.61
CA LEU A 315 2.12 29.66 15.25
C LEU A 315 2.44 30.52 16.48
N VAL A 316 1.61 30.45 17.52
CA VAL A 316 1.96 31.03 18.83
C VAL A 316 3.02 30.16 19.50
#